data_AF-A0A919RID2-F1
#
_entry.id   AF-A0A919RID2-F1
#
_cell.length_a   1.000
_cell.length_b   1.000
_cell.length_c   1.000
_cell.angle_alpha   90.00
_cell.angle_beta   90.00
_cell.angle_gamma   90.00
#
_symmetry.space_group_name_H-M   'P 1'
#
loop_
_entity.id
_entity.type
_entity.pdbx_description
1 polymer ?
#
loop_
_entity_poly.entity_id
_entity_poly.type
_entity_poly.pdbx_seq_one_letter_code
_entity_poly.pdbx_strand_id
1 'polypeptide(L)' 'MTFLERTVNGQPGLVAQQDGVIVTVFAFEVAGDRIKHIWVVRNPDKLRPWTTV' A
#
# COMPACT_ATOMS: atom_id res chain seq x y z
N MET A 1 -1.76 12.83 3.98
CA MET A 1 -1.78 11.49 3.36
C MET A 1 -3.10 10.84 3.73
N THR A 2 -3.78 10.22 2.77
CA THR A 2 -5.09 9.59 2.97
C THR A 2 -5.00 8.13 2.56
N PHE A 3 -5.60 7.23 3.34
CA PHE A 3 -5.74 5.83 2.99
C PHE A 3 -7.18 5.56 2.58
N LEU A 4 -7.35 4.89 1.45
CA LEU A 4 -8.66 4.55 0.91
C LEU A 4 -8.73 3.05 0.68
N GLU A 5 -9.80 2.42 1.14
CA GLU A 5 -10.12 1.02 0.83
C GLU A 5 -10.46 0.87 -0.65
N ARG A 6 -9.76 -0.03 -1.35
CA ARG A 6 -9.96 -0.31 -2.77
C ARG A 6 -9.61 -1.76 -3.06
N THR A 7 -10.27 -2.35 -4.04
CA THR A 7 -9.81 -3.61 -4.61
C THR A 7 -8.53 -3.39 -5.40
N VAL A 8 -7.49 -4.17 -5.13
CA VAL A 8 -6.20 -4.13 -5.83
C VAL A 8 -5.95 -5.51 -6.43
N ASN A 9 -5.89 -5.60 -7.76
CA ASN A 9 -5.72 -6.87 -8.50
C ASN A 9 -6.70 -7.98 -8.06
N GLY A 10 -7.95 -7.62 -7.78
CA GLY A 10 -8.98 -8.56 -7.34
C GLY A 10 -8.91 -8.97 -5.86
N GLN A 11 -7.93 -8.46 -5.10
CA GLN A 11 -7.79 -8.68 -3.67
C GLN A 11 -8.27 -7.46 -2.86
N PRO A 12 -8.66 -7.64 -1.58
CA PRO A 12 -8.79 -6.54 -0.64
C PRO A 12 -7.52 -5.69 -0.62
N GLY A 13 -7.65 -4.37 -0.53
CA GLY A 13 -6.51 -3.49 -0.65
C GLY A 13 -6.73 -2.10 -0.06
N LEU A 14 -5.60 -1.41 0.10
CA LEU A 14 -5.54 -0.01 0.48
C LEU A 14 -4.72 0.75 -0.56
N VAL A 15 -5.15 1.96 -0.84
CA VAL A 15 -4.41 2.92 -1.65
C VAL A 15 -4.06 4.10 -0.76
N ALA A 16 -2.77 4.38 -0.62
CA ALA A 16 -2.29 5.59 0.02
C ALA A 16 -2.15 6.70 -1.03
N GLN A 17 -2.78 7.83 -0.75
CA GLN A 17 -2.73 9.03 -1.58
C GLN A 17 -2.02 10.17 -0.85
N GLN A 18 -1.25 10.94 -1.60
CA GLN A 18 -0.66 12.20 -1.18
C GLN A 18 -1.01 13.24 -2.24
N ASP A 19 -1.68 14.31 -1.83
CA ASP A 19 -2.13 15.39 -2.71
C ASP A 19 -2.94 14.86 -3.92
N GLY A 20 -3.81 13.88 -3.65
CA GLY A 20 -4.64 13.21 -4.66
C GLY A 20 -3.91 12.17 -5.53
N VAL A 21 -2.59 12.09 -5.46
CA VAL A 21 -1.77 11.16 -6.23
C VAL A 21 -1.57 9.86 -5.46
N ILE A 22 -1.79 8.72 -6.12
CA ILE A 22 -1.50 7.40 -5.54
C ILE A 22 0.01 7.25 -5.37
N VAL A 23 0.42 6.92 -4.15
CA VAL A 23 1.85 6.83 -3.80
C VAL A 23 2.25 5.45 -3.30
N THR A 24 1.29 4.68 -2.80
CA THR A 24 1.50 3.30 -2.35
C THR A 24 0.22 2.51 -2.53
N VAL A 25 0.36 1.27 -2.98
CA VAL A 25 -0.73 0.30 -3.05
C VAL A 25 -0.41 -0.89 -2.15
N PHE A 26 -1.43 -1.38 -1.46
CA PHE A 26 -1.38 -2.54 -0.59
C PHE A 26 -2.43 -3.53 -1.10
N ALA A 27 -2.03 -4.79 -1.26
CA ALA A 27 -2.95 -5.90 -1.49
C ALA A 27 -2.80 -6.91 -0.36
N PHE A 28 -3.92 -7.49 0.07
CA PHE A 28 -3.99 -8.41 1.20
C PHE A 28 -4.58 -9.75 0.76
N GLU A 29 -3.88 -10.85 1.07
CA GLU A 29 -4.53 -12.16 1.13
C GLU A 29 -5.05 -12.36 2.54
N VAL A 30 -6.36 -12.54 2.68
CA VAL A 30 -7.03 -12.74 3.97
C VAL A 30 -7.51 -14.19 4.07
N ALA A 31 -7.20 -14.85 5.17
CA ALA A 31 -7.69 -16.19 5.51
C ALA A 31 -8.46 -16.12 6.83
N GLY A 32 -9.79 -16.18 6.74
CA GLY A 32 -10.68 -15.98 7.89
C GLY A 32 -10.61 -14.54 8.41
N ASP A 33 -10.21 -14.38 9.66
CA ASP A 33 -10.05 -13.09 10.36
C ASP A 33 -8.60 -12.55 10.33
N ARG A 34 -7.68 -13.23 9.62
CA ARG A 34 -6.25 -12.88 9.60
C ARG A 34 -5.75 -12.54 8.20
N ILE A 35 -4.89 -11.53 8.14
CA ILE A 35 -4.08 -11.23 6.96
C ILE A 35 -2.92 -12.23 6.92
N LYS A 36 -2.82 -12.98 5.81
CA LYS A 36 -1.80 -14.01 5.59
C LYS A 36 -0.62 -13.48 4.77
N HIS A 37 -0.91 -12.67 3.74
CA HIS A 37 0.11 -12.01 2.94
C HIS A 37 -0.23 -10.54 2.71
N ILE A 38 0.81 -9.72 2.66
CA ILE A 38 0.73 -8.31 2.31
C ILE A 38 1.73 -8.06 1.20
N TRP A 39 1.25 -7.53 0.08
CA TRP A 39 2.09 -7.00 -0.98
C TRP A 39 2.00 -5.49 -0.99
N VAL A 40 3.14 -4.82 -0.98
CA VAL A 40 3.23 -3.36 -0.94
C VAL A 40 4.12 -2.88 -2.06
N VAL A 41 3.60 -1.99 -2.89
CA VAL A 41 4.39 -1.28 -3.89
C VAL A 41 4.28 0.21 -3.61
N ARG A 42 5.43 0.83 -3.30
CA ARG A 42 5.57 2.28 -3.15
C ARG A 42 6.44 2.80 -4.29
N ASN A 43 6.07 3.95 -4.85
CA ASN A 43 6.90 4.61 -5.86
C ASN A 43 8.34 4.76 -5.32
N PRO A 44 9.37 4.20 -6.00
CA PRO A 44 10.76 4.31 -5.61
C PRO A 44 11.24 5.75 -5.42
N ASP A 45 10.74 6.69 -6.21
CA ASP A 45 11.08 8.12 -6.10
C ASP A 45 10.65 8.73 -4.75
N LYS A 46 9.77 8.04 -4.02
CA LYS A 46 9.25 8.45 -2.71
C LYS A 46 9.94 7.74 -1.55
N LEU A 47 10.83 6.80 -1.85
CA LEU A 47 11.66 6.12 -0.87
C LEU A 47 12.91 6.96 -0.67
N ARG A 48 13.05 7.50 0.53
CA ARG A 48 14.26 8.15 1.01
C ARG A 48 14.87 7.27 2.09
N PRO A 49 16.20 7.11 2.12
CA PRO A 49 16.86 6.41 3.20
C PRO A 49 16.39 6.97 4.55
N TRP A 50 16.10 6.06 5.48
CA TRP A 50 15.73 6.44 6.85
C TRP A 50 16.91 7.06 7.60
N THR A 51 18.13 6.68 7.22
CA THR A 51 19.39 7.18 7.74
C THR A 51 20.17 7.91 6.65
N THR A 52 20.76 9.04 7.00
CA THR A 52 21.78 9.69 6.18
C THR A 52 23.04 8.83 6.24
N VAL A 53 23.52 8.36 5.08
CA VAL A 53 24.84 7.71 4.99
C VAL A 53 25.91 8.80 5.10
#